data_AF-A0A6V7WEG8-F1
#
_entry.id   AF-A0A6V7WEG8-F1
#
_cell.length_a   1.000
_cell.length_b   1.000
_cell.length_c   1.000
_cell.angle_alpha   90.00
_cell.angle_beta   90.00
_cell.angle_gamma   90.00
#
_symmetry.space_group_name_H-M   'P 1'
#
loop_
_entity.id
_entity.type
_entity.pdbx_description
1 polymer ?
#
loop_
_entity_poly.entity_id
_entity_poly.type
_entity_poly.pdbx_seq_one_letter_code
_entity_poly.pdbx_strand_id
1 'polypeptide(L)' 'MIPLGSCTMKLNASYELIPISWPKFADIHTFVPTEQAKGYSKVICN' A
#
# COMPACT_ATOMS: atom_id res chain seq x y z
N MET A 1 22.94 -10.19 -0.64
CA MET A 1 22.87 -9.05 0.32
C MET A 1 23.36 -7.80 -0.39
N ILE A 2 22.65 -6.67 -0.30
CA ILE A 2 23.06 -5.37 -0.84
C ILE A 2 23.30 -4.43 0.36
N PRO A 3 24.53 -4.35 0.91
CA PRO A 3 24.80 -3.72 2.21
C PRO A 3 25.07 -2.20 2.08
N LEU A 4 24.11 -1.48 1.52
CA LEU A 4 24.18 -0.02 1.46
C LEU A 4 23.77 0.56 2.81
N GLY A 5 24.73 1.18 3.51
CA GLY A 5 24.50 1.83 4.80
C GLY A 5 23.38 2.87 4.71
N SER A 6 22.54 2.96 5.74
CA SER A 6 21.35 3.83 5.79
C SER A 6 20.19 3.46 4.84
N CYS A 7 20.41 2.65 3.79
CA CYS A 7 19.35 2.30 2.83
C CYS A 7 18.39 1.19 3.31
N THR A 8 18.77 0.42 4.33
CA THR A 8 17.95 -0.66 4.90
C THR A 8 17.38 -1.61 3.83
N MET A 9 18.24 -2.12 2.95
CA MET A 9 17.87 -3.08 1.90
C MET A 9 17.49 -4.45 2.50
N LYS A 10 16.26 -4.55 3.01
CA LYS A 10 15.68 -5.73 3.67
C LYS A 10 14.79 -6.54 2.73
N LEU A 11 14.17 -7.61 3.26
CA LEU A 11 13.15 -8.36 2.54
C LEU A 11 11.95 -7.46 2.23
N ASN A 12 11.57 -7.42 0.95
CA ASN A 12 10.27 -6.95 0.51
C ASN A 12 9.44 -8.21 0.20
N ALA A 13 8.60 -8.67 1.14
CA ALA A 13 7.97 -9.98 1.00
C ALA A 13 6.89 -9.96 -0.09
N SER A 14 6.77 -11.04 -0.88
CA SER A 14 5.75 -11.10 -1.95
C SER A 14 4.33 -10.88 -1.43
N TYR A 15 4.02 -11.40 -0.23
CA TYR A 15 2.70 -11.22 0.39
C TYR A 15 2.39 -9.75 0.74
N GLU A 16 3.40 -8.96 1.12
CA GLU A 16 3.25 -7.53 1.40
C GLU A 16 3.00 -6.74 0.11
N LEU A 17 3.53 -7.20 -1.03
CA LEU A 17 3.45 -6.52 -2.31
C LEU A 17 2.21 -6.88 -3.13
N ILE A 18 1.58 -8.04 -2.91
CA ILE A 18 0.38 -8.45 -3.66
C ILE A 18 -0.77 -7.40 -3.57
N PRO A 19 -1.11 -6.82 -2.41
CA PRO A 19 -2.26 -5.93 -2.30
C PRO A 19 -2.14 -4.63 -3.10
N ILE A 20 -0.91 -4.18 -3.42
CA ILE A 20 -0.70 -2.89 -4.11
C ILE A 20 -1.27 -2.88 -5.53
N SER A 21 -1.48 -4.05 -6.13
CA SER A 21 -2.04 -4.21 -7.48
C SER A 21 -3.52 -4.59 -7.47
N TRP A 22 -4.16 -4.75 -6.31
CA TRP A 22 -5.58 -5.02 -6.26
C TRP A 22 -6.37 -3.79 -6.75
N PRO A 23 -7.41 -3.95 -7.59
CA PRO A 23 -8.22 -2.83 -8.07
C PRO A 23 -8.79 -1.93 -6.96
N LYS A 24 -9.08 -2.51 -5.79
CA LYS A 24 -9.57 -1.78 -4.60
C LYS A 24 -8.53 -0.81 -4.01
N PHE A 25 -7.27 -0.94 -4.38
CA PHE A 25 -6.18 -0.02 -4.04
C PHE A 25 -5.68 0.74 -5.30
N ALA A 26 -5.43 0.04 -6.41
CA ALA A 26 -4.82 0.63 -7.60
C ALA A 26 -5.77 1.50 -8.44
N ASP A 27 -7.07 1.19 -8.45
CA ASP A 27 -8.03 1.76 -9.41
C ASP A 27 -9.05 2.71 -8.74
N ILE A 28 -8.70 3.29 -7.59
CA ILE A 28 -9.53 4.31 -6.92
C ILE A 28 -8.92 5.69 -7.19
N HIS A 29 -9.70 6.57 -7.80
CA HIS A 29 -9.28 7.96 -8.00
C HIS A 29 -9.25 8.73 -6.66
N THR A 30 -8.23 9.55 -6.45
CA THR A 30 -8.00 10.23 -5.16
C THR A 30 -9.14 11.14 -4.70
N PHE A 31 -9.95 11.66 -5.64
CA PHE A 31 -11.07 12.56 -5.36
C PHE A 31 -12.46 11.87 -5.44
N VAL A 32 -12.54 10.55 -5.25
CA VAL A 32 -13.85 9.90 -5.08
C VAL A 32 -14.56 10.38 -3.81
N PRO A 33 -15.90 10.35 -3.77
CA PRO A 33 -16.63 10.51 -2.51
C PRO A 33 -16.11 9.54 -1.43
N THR A 34 -16.02 10.03 -0.19
CA THR A 34 -15.47 9.28 0.96
C THR A 34 -16.12 7.92 1.18
N GLU A 35 -17.40 7.81 0.84
CA GLU A 35 -18.17 6.57 0.92
C GLU A 35 -17.58 5.44 0.06
N GLN A 36 -16.88 5.77 -1.03
CA GLN A 36 -16.23 4.79 -1.93
C GLN A 36 -14.84 4.36 -1.42
N ALA A 37 -14.23 5.12 -0.52
CA ALA A 37 -12.88 4.90 0.01
C ALA A 37 -12.85 4.44 1.48
N LYS A 38 -13.96 3.98 2.05
CA LYS A 38 -14.04 3.52 3.46
C LYS A 38 -12.97 2.47 3.83
N GLY A 39 -12.60 1.61 2.87
CA GLY A 39 -11.53 0.63 3.05
C GLY A 39 -10.19 1.28 3.38
N TYR A 40 -9.83 2.38 2.70
CA TYR A 40 -8.64 3.16 3.00
C TYR A 40 -8.69 3.82 4.39
N SER A 41 -9.84 4.37 4.78
CA SER A 41 -10.01 4.93 6.13
C SER A 41 -9.75 3.90 7.22
N LYS A 42 -10.15 2.64 7.03
CA LYS A 42 -9.87 1.56 7.99
C LYS A 42 -8.37 1.23 8.11
N VAL A 43 -7.60 1.43 7.03
CA VAL A 43 -6.15 1.18 7.02
C VAL A 43 -5.38 2.33 7.68
N ILE A 44 -5.81 3.58 7.46
CA ILE A 44 -5.05 4.79 7.84
C ILE A 44 -5.52 5.38 9.17
N CYS A 45 -6.83 5.40 9.43
CA CYS A 45 -7.44 6.12 10.55
C CYS A 45 -7.75 5.24 11.75
N ASN A 46 -7.11 4.07 11.84
CA ASN A 46 -7.27 3.15 12.96
C ASN A 46 -6.48 3.65 14.18
#